data_AF-A0A9D1T582-F1
#
_entry.id   AF-A0A9D1T582-F1
#
_cell.length_a   1.000
_cell.length_b   1.000
_cell.length_c   1.000
_cell.angle_alpha   90.00
_cell.angle_beta   90.00
_cell.angle_gamma   90.00
#
_symmetry.space_group_name_H-M   'P 1'
#
loop_
_entity.id
_entity.type
_entity.pdbx_description
1 polymer ?
#
loop_
_entity_poly.entity_id
_entity_poly.type
_entity_poly.pdbx_seq_one_letter_code
_entity_poly.pdbx_strand_id
1 'polypeptide(L)'
;MMKKILSLAVAAALALTLSLSAFAAAGDTNMLLEIGDVFGTLVQSEIIDVSAGGEFTLTTSLDSSLSTSADASFIGVKTTAGNVTQQTALADGTVVTVTGLSIDGTEVSLDSAASESVVENGVLDGNNGVVLLFKMGGLNALTGDVPAGFTSVTVTFTVTLPGEESSDAETTEPETASEPETTSEPETTPEPETTAPAETGIALALIPMAIAAAGIVISKRR
;
A
#
# COMPACT_ATOMS: atom_id res chain seq x y z
N MET A 1 -24.35 35.66 -42.85
CA MET A 1 -24.69 35.03 -41.56
C MET A 1 -24.55 33.50 -41.54
N MET A 2 -24.87 32.76 -42.62
CA MET A 2 -24.80 31.29 -42.67
C MET A 2 -23.42 30.67 -42.38
N LYS A 3 -22.31 31.32 -42.79
CA LYS A 3 -20.94 30.80 -42.59
C LYS A 3 -20.52 30.73 -41.11
N LYS A 4 -21.03 31.63 -40.26
CA LYS A 4 -20.73 31.64 -38.82
C LYS A 4 -21.50 30.56 -38.06
N ILE A 5 -22.72 30.26 -38.51
CA ILE A 5 -23.58 29.22 -37.91
C ILE A 5 -23.03 27.83 -38.24
N LEU A 6 -22.55 27.62 -39.47
CA LEU A 6 -21.95 26.35 -39.88
C LEU A 6 -20.62 26.08 -39.14
N SER A 7 -19.80 27.12 -38.94
CA SER A 7 -18.55 27.01 -38.17
C SER A 7 -18.79 26.69 -36.69
N LEU A 8 -19.86 27.24 -36.09
CA LEU A 8 -20.20 26.98 -34.70
C LEU A 8 -20.77 25.57 -34.51
N ALA A 9 -21.56 25.08 -35.46
CA ALA A 9 -22.07 23.71 -35.46
C ALA A 9 -20.96 22.66 -35.63
N VAL A 10 -19.97 22.92 -36.49
CA VAL A 10 -18.82 22.02 -36.68
C VAL A 10 -17.91 22.02 -35.44
N ALA A 11 -17.70 23.18 -34.81
CA ALA A 11 -16.93 23.25 -33.57
C ALA A 11 -17.63 22.53 -32.39
N ALA A 12 -18.96 22.67 -32.27
CA ALA A 12 -19.73 21.96 -31.28
C ALA A 12 -19.73 20.43 -31.53
N ALA A 13 -19.82 19.99 -32.79
CA ALA A 13 -19.74 18.58 -33.15
C ALA A 13 -18.35 17.99 -32.87
N LEU A 14 -17.26 18.73 -33.13
CA LEU A 14 -15.90 18.28 -32.80
C LEU A 14 -15.63 18.21 -31.29
N ALA A 15 -16.20 19.15 -30.52
CA ALA A 15 -16.10 19.17 -29.07
C ALA A 15 -16.92 18.04 -28.40
N LEU A 16 -18.04 17.62 -29.00
CA LEU A 16 -18.86 16.49 -28.55
C LEU A 16 -18.28 15.11 -28.91
N THR A 17 -17.33 15.03 -29.86
CA THR A 17 -16.67 13.76 -30.22
C THR A 17 -15.34 13.52 -29.48
N LEU A 18 -14.85 14.52 -28.74
CA LEU A 18 -13.66 14.38 -27.88
C LEU A 18 -14.02 13.89 -26.46
N SER A 19 -15.31 13.80 -26.14
CA SER A 19 -15.80 13.23 -24.89
C SER A 19 -15.92 11.71 -25.01
N LEU A 20 -15.06 11.02 -24.23
CA LEU A 20 -15.10 9.61 -23.87
C LEU A 20 -14.69 8.62 -24.96
N SER A 21 -13.37 8.54 -25.18
CA SER A 21 -12.74 7.22 -25.32
C SER A 21 -12.71 6.56 -23.94
N ALA A 22 -13.88 6.23 -23.38
CA ALA A 22 -13.94 5.22 -22.34
C ALA A 22 -13.68 3.89 -23.05
N PHE A 23 -12.41 3.56 -23.23
CA PHE A 23 -12.03 2.19 -23.53
C PHE A 23 -12.55 1.40 -22.32
N ALA A 24 -13.64 0.66 -22.50
CA ALA A 24 -14.07 -0.29 -21.49
C ALA A 24 -12.90 -1.26 -21.33
N ALA A 25 -12.12 -1.09 -20.25
CA ALA A 25 -11.02 -1.98 -19.95
C ALA A 25 -11.62 -3.38 -19.84
N ALA A 26 -11.07 -4.32 -20.61
CA ALA A 26 -11.47 -5.72 -20.57
C ALA A 26 -10.91 -6.31 -19.27
N GLY A 27 -11.61 -6.04 -18.17
CA GLY A 27 -11.21 -6.37 -16.82
C GLY A 27 -12.41 -6.39 -15.89
N ASP A 28 -12.21 -6.91 -14.69
CA ASP A 28 -13.19 -6.87 -13.62
C ASP A 28 -12.78 -5.80 -12.59
N THR A 29 -13.75 -5.31 -11.81
CA THR A 29 -13.55 -4.48 -10.61
C THR A 29 -13.48 -5.34 -9.35
N ASN A 30 -13.51 -6.66 -9.48
CA ASN A 30 -13.37 -7.57 -8.36
C ASN A 30 -11.95 -7.59 -7.77
N MET A 31 -11.87 -7.73 -6.46
CA MET A 31 -10.63 -7.93 -5.70
C MET A 31 -10.72 -9.15 -4.79
N LEU A 32 -9.56 -9.75 -4.51
CA LEU A 32 -9.38 -10.86 -3.58
C LEU A 32 -8.15 -10.64 -2.70
N LEU A 33 -8.15 -11.35 -1.58
CA LEU A 33 -7.00 -11.56 -0.72
C LEU A 33 -6.34 -12.86 -1.17
N GLU A 34 -5.04 -12.80 -1.41
CA GLU A 34 -4.19 -13.94 -1.72
C GLU A 34 -3.10 -14.06 -0.67
N ILE A 35 -2.88 -15.26 -0.15
CA ILE A 35 -1.72 -15.57 0.68
C ILE A 35 -0.92 -16.62 -0.05
N GLY A 36 0.39 -16.41 -0.12
CA GLY A 36 1.26 -17.42 -0.68
C GLY A 36 2.66 -17.45 -0.09
N ASP A 37 3.39 -18.48 -0.52
CA ASP A 37 4.82 -18.66 -0.29
C ASP A 37 5.57 -18.77 -1.63
N VAL A 38 6.90 -18.62 -1.59
CA VAL A 38 7.76 -18.81 -2.77
C VAL A 38 7.83 -20.26 -3.28
N PHE A 39 7.19 -21.22 -2.59
CA PHE A 39 7.17 -22.63 -2.95
C PHE A 39 5.86 -23.07 -3.61
N GLY A 40 4.91 -22.15 -3.81
CA GLY A 40 3.75 -22.31 -4.67
C GLY A 40 2.45 -22.65 -3.94
N THR A 41 2.40 -22.58 -2.61
CA THR A 41 1.12 -22.65 -1.90
C THR A 41 0.38 -21.32 -2.10
N LEU A 42 -0.85 -21.36 -2.60
CA LEU A 42 -1.70 -20.19 -2.79
C LEU A 42 -3.06 -20.44 -2.15
N VAL A 43 -3.47 -19.55 -1.26
CA VAL A 43 -4.80 -19.55 -0.61
C VAL A 43 -5.47 -18.22 -0.91
N GLN A 44 -6.75 -18.24 -1.26
CA GLN A 44 -7.49 -17.05 -1.69
C GLN A 44 -8.75 -16.85 -0.85
N SER A 45 -9.21 -15.61 -0.72
CA SER A 45 -10.56 -15.30 -0.22
C SER A 45 -11.61 -15.46 -1.32
N GLU A 46 -12.87 -15.24 -0.95
CA GLU A 46 -13.88 -14.88 -1.94
C GLU A 46 -13.53 -13.54 -2.59
N ILE A 47 -14.04 -13.34 -3.81
CA ILE A 47 -13.91 -12.08 -4.55
C ILE A 47 -14.98 -11.09 -4.08
N ILE A 48 -14.65 -9.80 -4.08
CA ILE A 48 -15.59 -8.71 -3.80
C ILE A 48 -15.52 -7.65 -4.89
N ASP A 49 -16.66 -7.10 -5.27
CA ASP A 49 -16.71 -5.97 -6.21
C ASP A 49 -16.39 -4.67 -5.47
N VAL A 50 -15.36 -3.96 -5.94
CA VAL A 50 -14.94 -2.67 -5.36
C VAL A 50 -15.24 -1.48 -6.30
N SER A 51 -16.10 -1.68 -7.29
CA SER A 51 -16.46 -0.66 -8.29
C SER A 51 -16.96 0.67 -7.72
N ALA A 52 -17.52 0.66 -6.51
CA ALA A 52 -18.05 1.84 -5.85
C ALA A 52 -17.02 2.62 -5.01
N GLY A 53 -15.79 2.12 -4.86
CA GLY A 53 -14.85 2.66 -3.88
C GLY A 53 -15.28 2.40 -2.43
N GLY A 54 -14.48 2.90 -1.48
CA GLY A 54 -14.75 2.80 -0.04
C GLY A 54 -13.83 1.83 0.70
N GLU A 55 -14.21 1.47 1.93
CA GLU A 55 -13.48 0.54 2.79
C GLU A 55 -14.03 -0.88 2.64
N PHE A 56 -13.13 -1.85 2.55
CA PHE A 56 -13.42 -3.26 2.35
C PHE A 56 -12.61 -4.12 3.33
N THR A 57 -13.14 -5.30 3.64
CA THR A 57 -12.45 -6.31 4.44
C THR A 57 -12.53 -7.66 3.75
N LEU A 58 -11.38 -8.33 3.66
CA LEU A 58 -11.24 -9.68 3.14
C LEU A 58 -10.60 -10.57 4.19
N THR A 59 -11.12 -11.78 4.30
CA THR A 59 -10.60 -12.79 5.23
C THR A 59 -10.40 -14.10 4.47
N THR A 60 -9.31 -14.78 4.76
CA THR A 60 -9.12 -16.16 4.32
C THR A 60 -8.51 -17.00 5.43
N SER A 61 -8.73 -18.31 5.35
CA SER A 61 -8.25 -19.30 6.32
C SER A 61 -7.45 -20.37 5.61
N LEU A 62 -6.49 -20.94 6.32
CA LEU A 62 -5.54 -21.90 5.80
C LEU A 62 -5.71 -23.23 6.51
N ASP A 63 -5.62 -24.33 5.76
CA ASP A 63 -5.70 -25.69 6.34
C ASP A 63 -4.51 -26.01 7.25
N SER A 64 -3.38 -25.32 7.06
CA SER A 64 -2.18 -25.47 7.85
C SER A 64 -1.41 -24.15 7.94
N SER A 65 -0.50 -24.07 8.92
CA SER A 65 0.35 -22.90 9.11
C SER A 65 1.24 -22.64 7.88
N LEU A 66 1.06 -21.51 7.21
CA LEU A 66 1.89 -21.12 6.06
C LEU A 66 3.25 -20.57 6.44
N SER A 67 3.43 -20.13 7.68
CA SER A 67 4.74 -19.67 8.10
C SER A 67 5.51 -20.82 8.72
N THR A 68 6.57 -21.22 8.02
CA THR A 68 7.76 -21.78 8.64
C THR A 68 8.84 -20.73 8.40
N SER A 69 9.60 -20.35 9.42
CA SER A 69 10.38 -19.11 9.47
C SER A 69 11.51 -18.92 8.43
N ALA A 70 11.61 -19.78 7.41
CA ALA A 70 12.65 -19.76 6.38
C ALA A 70 12.15 -19.31 4.99
N ASP A 71 10.84 -19.31 4.74
CA ASP A 71 10.27 -19.14 3.41
C ASP A 71 9.72 -17.71 3.23
N ALA A 72 9.98 -17.10 2.07
CA ALA A 72 9.41 -15.81 1.74
C ALA A 72 7.90 -15.96 1.49
N SER A 73 7.10 -15.28 2.30
CA SER A 73 5.65 -15.30 2.24
C SER A 73 5.12 -13.91 1.89
N PHE A 74 3.94 -13.87 1.29
CA PHE A 74 3.28 -12.62 0.95
C PHE A 74 1.80 -12.67 1.26
N ILE A 75 1.25 -11.49 1.51
CA ILE A 75 -0.18 -11.22 1.55
C ILE A 75 -0.46 -10.21 0.43
N GLY A 76 -1.38 -10.54 -0.46
CA GLY A 76 -1.71 -9.75 -1.63
C GLY A 76 -3.18 -9.33 -1.62
N VAL A 77 -3.45 -8.05 -1.89
CA VAL A 77 -4.77 -7.54 -2.25
C VAL A 77 -4.75 -7.18 -3.72
N LYS A 78 -5.41 -8.01 -4.54
CA LYS A 78 -5.20 -8.08 -6.01
C LYS A 78 -6.52 -8.28 -6.73
N THR A 79 -6.58 -7.93 -8.02
CA THR A 79 -7.76 -8.21 -8.87
C THR A 79 -7.73 -9.60 -9.50
N THR A 80 -6.54 -10.20 -9.58
CA THR A 80 -6.33 -11.54 -10.15
C THR A 80 -5.34 -12.30 -9.27
N ALA A 81 -5.62 -13.58 -9.03
CA ALA A 81 -4.73 -14.46 -8.29
C ALA A 81 -3.49 -14.88 -9.10
N GLY A 82 -2.40 -15.17 -8.38
CA GLY A 82 -1.11 -15.54 -8.92
C GLY A 82 -0.41 -14.39 -9.62
N ASN A 83 0.71 -14.68 -10.28
CA ASN A 83 1.51 -13.68 -10.99
C ASN A 83 1.06 -13.55 -12.45
N VAL A 84 -0.22 -13.19 -12.63
CA VAL A 84 -0.86 -13.11 -13.94
C VAL A 84 -1.03 -11.65 -14.34
N THR A 85 -0.63 -11.31 -15.56
CA THR A 85 -0.90 -9.99 -16.14
C THR A 85 -2.32 -9.92 -16.66
N GLN A 86 -3.11 -8.96 -16.16
CA GLN A 86 -4.49 -8.73 -16.56
C GLN A 86 -4.84 -7.24 -16.44
N GLN A 87 -5.78 -6.73 -17.24
CA GLN A 87 -6.32 -5.40 -17.01
C GLN A 87 -7.48 -5.45 -16.04
N THR A 88 -7.59 -4.45 -15.16
CA THR A 88 -8.77 -4.23 -14.33
C THR A 88 -9.76 -3.28 -15.03
N ALA A 89 -11.04 -3.34 -14.64
CA ALA A 89 -12.03 -2.34 -15.02
C ALA A 89 -12.06 -1.12 -14.08
N LEU A 90 -11.23 -1.09 -13.03
CA LEU A 90 -11.06 0.11 -12.21
C LEU A 90 -10.47 1.26 -13.04
N ALA A 91 -10.89 2.48 -12.71
CA ALA A 91 -10.45 3.67 -13.42
C ALA A 91 -8.98 3.99 -13.12
N ASP A 92 -8.26 4.51 -14.12
CA ASP A 92 -6.89 5.01 -13.92
C ASP A 92 -6.87 6.10 -12.83
N GLY A 93 -5.86 6.02 -11.95
CA GLY A 93 -5.74 6.88 -10.77
C GLY A 93 -6.54 6.38 -9.55
N THR A 94 -7.23 5.24 -9.65
CA THR A 94 -7.78 4.58 -8.45
C THR A 94 -6.62 4.16 -7.55
N VAL A 95 -6.70 4.50 -6.26
CA VAL A 95 -5.70 4.14 -5.25
C VAL A 95 -6.26 3.03 -4.38
N VAL A 96 -5.51 1.94 -4.24
CA VAL A 96 -5.81 0.84 -3.31
C VAL A 96 -4.80 0.85 -2.18
N THR A 97 -5.26 1.04 -0.96
CA THR A 97 -4.39 1.15 0.22
C THR A 97 -4.81 0.12 1.26
N VAL A 98 -3.92 -0.78 1.64
CA VAL A 98 -4.12 -1.66 2.80
C VAL A 98 -3.94 -0.84 4.06
N THR A 99 -5.01 -0.72 4.84
CA THR A 99 -5.09 0.11 6.05
C THR A 99 -5.01 -0.71 7.33
N GLY A 100 -5.29 -2.01 7.27
CA GLY A 100 -5.24 -2.90 8.42
C GLY A 100 -4.88 -4.33 8.03
N LEU A 101 -4.11 -4.99 8.91
CA LEU A 101 -3.77 -6.40 8.79
C LEU A 101 -3.90 -7.06 10.17
N SER A 102 -4.63 -8.16 10.23
CA SER A 102 -4.74 -9.01 11.41
C SER A 102 -4.44 -10.46 11.04
N ILE A 103 -3.52 -11.09 11.78
CA ILE A 103 -3.10 -12.47 11.61
C ILE A 103 -3.50 -13.25 12.86
N ASP A 104 -4.34 -14.27 12.70
CA ASP A 104 -4.97 -15.03 13.79
C ASP A 104 -5.59 -14.12 14.88
N GLY A 105 -6.17 -12.98 14.46
CA GLY A 105 -6.77 -11.99 15.37
C GLY A 105 -5.77 -11.02 16.02
N THR A 106 -4.47 -11.16 15.76
CA THR A 106 -3.44 -10.22 16.22
C THR A 106 -3.16 -9.18 15.15
N GLU A 107 -3.31 -7.90 15.48
CA GLU A 107 -2.98 -6.81 14.57
C GLU A 107 -1.48 -6.76 14.27
N VAL A 108 -1.15 -6.52 13.01
CA VAL A 108 0.22 -6.42 12.52
C VAL A 108 0.44 -5.04 11.92
N SER A 109 1.46 -4.35 12.40
CA SER A 109 1.82 -3.02 11.91
C SER A 109 2.32 -3.07 10.47
N LEU A 110 1.83 -2.14 9.66
CA LEU A 110 2.13 -1.99 8.25
C LEU A 110 3.26 -0.98 8.04
N ASP A 111 4.05 -1.18 6.99
CA ASP A 111 4.84 -0.11 6.37
C ASP A 111 3.94 0.60 5.36
N SER A 112 3.64 1.88 5.63
CA SER A 112 2.82 2.71 4.74
C SER A 112 3.39 2.81 3.33
N ALA A 113 4.72 2.72 3.16
CA ALA A 113 5.35 2.82 1.84
C ALA A 113 5.13 1.57 0.97
N ALA A 114 4.78 0.43 1.58
CA ALA A 114 4.59 -0.86 0.88
C ALA A 114 3.11 -1.28 0.79
N SER A 115 2.20 -0.49 1.37
CA SER A 115 0.79 -0.85 1.56
C SER A 115 -0.15 -0.19 0.55
N GLU A 116 0.37 0.39 -0.52
CA GLU A 116 -0.42 1.13 -1.51
C GLU A 116 -0.06 0.72 -2.95
N SER A 117 -1.05 0.73 -3.83
CA SER A 117 -0.87 0.62 -5.27
C SER A 117 -1.86 1.52 -6.00
N VAL A 118 -1.47 2.01 -7.17
CA VAL A 118 -2.27 2.91 -8.01
C VAL A 118 -2.54 2.23 -9.34
N VAL A 119 -3.78 2.29 -9.80
CA VAL A 119 -4.15 1.82 -11.14
C VAL A 119 -3.55 2.77 -12.17
N GLU A 120 -2.62 2.26 -12.98
CA GLU A 120 -2.02 2.99 -14.10
C GLU A 120 -2.26 2.25 -15.41
N ASN A 121 -2.91 2.90 -16.39
CA ASN A 121 -3.24 2.31 -17.69
C ASN A 121 -4.03 0.99 -17.59
N GLY A 122 -4.95 0.89 -16.63
CA GLY A 122 -5.76 -0.27 -16.32
C GLY A 122 -4.97 -1.41 -15.65
N VAL A 123 -3.75 -1.15 -15.17
CA VAL A 123 -2.90 -2.16 -14.54
C VAL A 123 -3.03 -2.11 -13.03
N LEU A 124 -3.69 -3.13 -12.49
CA LEU A 124 -3.71 -3.51 -11.07
C LEU A 124 -4.11 -4.98 -11.06
N ASP A 125 -3.13 -5.88 -11.04
CA ASP A 125 -3.34 -7.31 -11.28
C ASP A 125 -2.55 -8.19 -10.30
N GLY A 126 -2.33 -9.45 -10.68
CA GLY A 126 -1.57 -10.41 -9.92
C GLY A 126 -0.17 -9.94 -9.50
N ASN A 127 0.47 -9.14 -10.34
CA ASN A 127 1.82 -8.61 -10.16
C ASN A 127 1.84 -7.18 -9.62
N ASN A 128 0.76 -6.43 -9.85
CA ASN A 128 0.70 -4.98 -9.62
C ASN A 128 -0.26 -4.56 -8.50
N GLY A 129 -0.99 -5.51 -7.87
CA GLY A 129 -1.76 -5.24 -6.66
C GLY A 129 -0.88 -4.87 -5.46
N VAL A 130 -1.51 -4.61 -4.30
CA VAL A 130 -0.76 -4.38 -3.06
C VAL A 130 -0.21 -5.72 -2.59
N VAL A 131 1.12 -5.84 -2.49
CA VAL A 131 1.79 -7.07 -2.05
C VAL A 131 2.66 -6.78 -0.85
N LEU A 132 2.23 -7.29 0.30
CA LEU A 132 2.93 -7.20 1.57
C LEU A 132 3.87 -8.41 1.70
N LEU A 133 5.13 -8.22 1.33
CA LEU A 133 6.16 -9.24 1.53
C LEU A 133 6.64 -9.24 2.97
N PHE A 134 6.83 -10.42 3.54
CA PHE A 134 7.46 -10.58 4.84
C PHE A 134 8.41 -11.78 4.85
N LYS A 135 9.39 -11.73 5.75
CA LYS A 135 10.44 -12.77 5.92
C LYS A 135 11.40 -12.91 4.73
N MET A 136 11.38 -11.96 3.79
CA MET A 136 12.29 -11.94 2.64
C MET A 136 13.54 -11.09 2.91
N GLY A 137 14.40 -11.51 3.85
CA GLY A 137 15.79 -11.06 3.99
C GLY A 137 16.06 -9.55 3.99
N GLY A 138 15.10 -8.72 4.40
CA GLY A 138 15.21 -7.25 4.41
C GLY A 138 14.10 -6.50 3.67
N LEU A 139 13.24 -7.19 2.91
CA LEU A 139 12.02 -6.65 2.32
C LEU A 139 10.83 -7.09 3.17
N ASN A 140 10.57 -6.32 4.24
CA ASN A 140 9.41 -6.51 5.10
C ASN A 140 8.50 -5.29 4.93
N ALA A 141 7.33 -5.50 4.31
CA ALA A 141 6.24 -4.53 4.27
C ALA A 141 5.51 -4.41 5.62
N LEU A 142 5.94 -5.20 6.61
CA LEU A 142 5.38 -5.27 7.96
C LEU A 142 6.44 -4.80 8.94
N THR A 143 6.06 -3.91 9.86
CA THR A 143 6.96 -3.27 10.82
C THR A 143 6.89 -3.89 12.22
N GLY A 144 5.98 -4.86 12.43
CA GLY A 144 5.79 -5.61 13.67
C GLY A 144 6.21 -7.09 13.58
N ASP A 145 6.11 -7.78 14.71
CA ASP A 145 6.34 -9.22 14.79
C ASP A 145 5.25 -9.99 14.04
N VAL A 146 5.64 -10.75 13.01
CA VAL A 146 4.73 -11.66 12.31
C VAL A 146 4.78 -13.01 13.00
N PRO A 147 3.63 -13.60 13.40
CA PRO A 147 3.59 -14.94 13.98
C PRO A 147 4.42 -15.96 13.20
N ALA A 148 5.12 -16.83 13.93
CA ALA A 148 5.97 -17.87 13.33
C ALA A 148 5.15 -18.89 12.52
N GLY A 149 3.84 -18.96 12.77
CA GLY A 149 2.84 -19.73 12.05
C GLY A 149 1.48 -19.05 12.14
N PHE A 150 0.61 -19.20 11.14
CA PHE A 150 -0.72 -18.63 11.16
C PHE A 150 -1.73 -19.38 10.29
N THR A 151 -3.02 -19.30 10.64
CA THR A 151 -4.11 -20.04 9.99
C THR A 151 -5.25 -19.16 9.50
N SER A 152 -5.26 -17.88 9.86
CA SER A 152 -6.25 -16.91 9.42
C SER A 152 -5.57 -15.57 9.18
N VAL A 153 -5.96 -14.91 8.08
CA VAL A 153 -5.53 -13.55 7.77
C VAL A 153 -6.76 -12.73 7.40
N THR A 154 -6.86 -11.55 8.00
CA THR A 154 -7.86 -10.54 7.69
C THR A 154 -7.15 -9.27 7.26
N VAL A 155 -7.56 -8.72 6.12
CA VAL A 155 -7.03 -7.47 5.57
C VAL A 155 -8.17 -6.48 5.41
N THR A 156 -7.96 -5.27 5.91
CA THR A 156 -8.81 -4.11 5.66
C THR A 156 -8.07 -3.19 4.69
N PHE A 157 -8.77 -2.71 3.66
CA PHE A 157 -8.20 -1.84 2.65
C PHE A 157 -9.23 -0.84 2.15
N THR A 158 -8.74 0.29 1.63
CA THR A 158 -9.56 1.31 1.00
C THR A 158 -9.32 1.34 -0.50
N VAL A 159 -10.37 1.68 -1.24
CA VAL A 159 -10.32 1.94 -2.68
C VAL A 159 -10.83 3.35 -2.88
N THR A 160 -9.94 4.25 -3.29
CA THR A 160 -10.26 5.66 -3.55
C THR A 160 -10.35 5.87 -5.05
N LEU A 161 -11.54 6.18 -5.57
CA LEU A 161 -11.73 6.41 -7.00
C LEU A 161 -11.18 7.79 -7.39
N PRO A 162 -10.70 7.96 -8.64
CA PRO A 162 -10.20 9.25 -9.11
C PRO A 162 -11.30 10.32 -9.04
N GLY A 163 -11.00 11.43 -8.37
CA GLY A 163 -11.93 12.55 -8.20
C GLY A 163 -12.85 12.46 -6.98
N GLU A 164 -12.77 11.39 -6.19
CA GLU A 164 -13.24 11.40 -4.80
C GLU A 164 -12.18 12.12 -3.96
N GLU A 165 -12.47 13.36 -3.53
CA GLU A 165 -11.66 13.95 -2.47
C GLU A 165 -11.89 13.13 -1.20
N SER A 166 -10.81 12.61 -0.62
CA SER A 166 -10.80 11.95 0.68
C SER A 166 -11.49 12.86 1.69
N SER A 167 -12.72 12.49 2.05
CA SER A 167 -13.52 13.18 3.07
C SER A 167 -13.05 12.73 4.45
N ASP A 168 -11.77 12.90 4.76
CA ASP A 168 -11.21 12.69 6.09
C ASP A 168 -10.78 14.03 6.70
N ALA A 169 -11.74 14.74 7.28
CA ALA A 169 -11.51 15.68 8.38
C ALA A 169 -12.84 16.13 9.01
N GLU A 170 -13.20 15.54 10.15
CA GLU A 170 -13.67 16.31 11.32
C GLU A 170 -13.66 15.39 12.55
N THR A 171 -12.46 15.13 13.09
CA THR A 171 -12.36 14.93 14.54
C THR A 171 -12.66 16.28 15.16
N THR A 172 -13.89 16.43 15.61
CA THR A 172 -14.30 17.47 16.54
C THR A 172 -13.55 17.22 17.84
N GLU A 173 -12.47 17.97 18.07
CA GLU A 173 -11.93 18.16 19.41
C GLU A 173 -13.04 18.75 20.28
N PRO A 174 -13.45 18.12 21.40
CA PRO A 174 -14.16 18.86 22.41
C PRO A 174 -13.14 19.66 23.20
N GLU A 175 -13.09 20.97 22.94
CA GLU A 175 -12.64 21.95 23.91
C GLU A 175 -13.45 21.73 25.21
N THR A 176 -12.80 21.28 26.27
CA THR A 176 -13.33 21.48 27.62
C THR A 176 -12.24 22.13 28.45
N ALA A 177 -12.32 23.45 28.48
CA ALA A 177 -11.80 24.25 29.57
C ALA A 177 -12.60 23.94 30.84
N SER A 178 -11.90 23.58 31.91
CA SER A 178 -12.30 23.90 33.28
C SER A 178 -11.05 23.98 34.15
N GLU A 179 -10.98 25.09 34.87
CA GLU A 179 -9.90 25.68 35.65
C GLU A 179 -9.50 24.90 36.94
N PRO A 180 -8.45 25.35 37.66
CA PRO A 180 -7.55 24.51 38.45
C PRO A 180 -7.88 24.49 39.95
N GLU A 181 -6.87 24.07 40.74
CA GLU A 181 -6.66 24.22 42.19
C GLU A 181 -6.74 22.90 42.97
N THR A 182 -5.57 22.35 43.30
CA THR A 182 -5.35 21.91 44.69
C THR A 182 -3.86 21.99 45.04
N THR A 183 -3.61 22.96 45.90
CA THR A 183 -2.44 23.23 46.73
C THR A 183 -1.78 21.97 47.30
N SER A 184 -0.45 21.87 47.21
CA SER A 184 0.45 21.48 48.31
C SER A 184 1.92 21.51 47.85
N GLU A 185 2.64 22.54 48.28
CA GLU A 185 4.09 22.58 48.52
C GLU A 185 4.27 23.30 49.87
N PRO A 186 5.42 23.27 50.56
CA PRO A 186 6.71 22.66 50.18
C PRO A 186 7.35 21.82 51.32
N GLU A 187 8.42 21.05 51.04
CA GLU A 187 9.56 20.92 51.97
C GLU A 187 10.87 20.60 51.20
N THR A 188 11.72 21.64 51.14
CA THR A 188 13.17 21.64 51.47
C THR A 188 14.21 20.92 50.56
N THR A 189 14.77 21.67 49.57
CA THR A 189 16.19 22.18 49.43
C THR A 189 17.38 21.32 49.95
N PRO A 190 18.63 21.43 49.41
CA PRO A 190 19.16 21.22 48.04
C PRO A 190 20.49 20.38 47.96
N GLU A 191 20.85 19.99 46.72
CA GLU A 191 22.22 19.87 46.12
C GLU A 191 23.29 18.88 46.66
N PRO A 192 24.35 18.60 45.88
CA PRO A 192 24.43 18.32 44.44
C PRO A 192 25.21 17.00 44.20
N GLU A 193 25.39 16.52 42.96
CA GLU A 193 26.69 16.06 42.43
C GLU A 193 26.57 15.82 40.90
N THR A 194 27.25 16.69 40.18
CA THR A 194 27.84 16.57 38.85
C THR A 194 28.08 15.15 38.30
N THR A 195 27.60 14.85 37.10
CA THR A 195 28.48 14.50 35.96
C THR A 195 27.73 14.52 34.61
N ALA A 196 28.19 15.35 33.69
CA ALA A 196 28.09 15.15 32.24
C ALA A 196 29.47 15.54 31.66
N PRO A 197 29.83 15.17 30.42
CA PRO A 197 29.24 14.22 29.49
C PRO A 197 30.25 13.12 29.06
N ALA A 198 29.78 12.03 28.47
CA ALA A 198 30.65 11.18 27.64
C ALA A 198 30.19 11.31 26.18
N GLU A 199 30.90 12.17 25.44
CA GLU A 199 31.03 12.04 24.00
C GLU A 199 31.60 10.66 23.69
N THR A 200 30.79 9.80 23.07
CA THR A 200 31.31 8.66 22.30
C THR A 200 30.90 8.87 20.85
N GLY A 201 31.77 9.58 20.13
CA GLY A 201 31.71 9.68 18.68
C GLY A 201 31.78 8.29 18.05
N ILE A 202 30.72 7.94 17.31
CA ILE A 202 30.81 6.85 16.35
C ILE A 202 31.26 7.51 15.05
N ALA A 203 32.53 7.28 14.74
CA ALA A 203 33.19 7.75 13.54
C ALA A 203 32.41 7.30 12.30
N LEU A 204 32.04 8.28 11.48
CA LEU A 204 31.57 8.14 10.12
C LEU A 204 32.71 7.51 9.29
N ALA A 205 32.70 6.19 9.15
CA ALA A 205 33.65 5.48 8.31
C ALA A 205 33.32 5.72 6.83
N LEU A 206 34.08 6.63 6.22
CA LEU A 206 34.18 6.85 4.78
C LEU A 206 34.51 5.53 4.07
N ILE A 207 33.55 4.97 3.33
CA ILE A 207 33.83 3.90 2.36
C ILE A 207 34.29 4.55 1.05
N PRO A 208 35.50 4.25 0.54
CA PRO A 208 35.99 4.80 -0.71
C PRO A 208 35.25 4.22 -1.92
N MET A 209 34.82 5.15 -2.76
CA MET A 209 34.28 4.99 -4.11
C MET A 209 35.28 4.25 -5.02
N ALA A 210 34.97 3.02 -5.42
CA ALA A 210 35.70 2.29 -6.44
C ALA A 210 34.83 2.17 -7.71
N ILE A 211 35.11 3.06 -8.67
CA ILE A 211 34.66 2.96 -10.05
C ILE A 211 35.50 1.85 -10.71
N ALA A 212 34.85 0.83 -11.26
CA ALA A 212 35.49 -0.12 -12.17
C ALA A 212 34.62 -0.31 -13.41
N ALA A 213 35.06 0.32 -14.50
CA ALA A 213 34.57 0.09 -15.84
C ALA A 213 35.16 -1.19 -16.42
N ALA A 214 34.29 -2.06 -16.95
CA ALA A 214 34.60 -3.09 -17.95
C ALA A 214 33.27 -3.33 -18.68
N GLY A 215 33.12 -3.24 -19.99
CA GLY A 215 34.04 -3.56 -21.09
C GLY A 215 33.19 -4.37 -22.07
N ILE A 216 32.48 -3.68 -22.97
CA ILE A 216 31.61 -4.31 -23.98
C ILE A 216 32.49 -5.08 -24.97
N VAL A 217 32.29 -6.41 -25.06
CA VAL A 217 32.71 -7.23 -26.20
C VAL A 217 31.55 -8.16 -26.54
N ILE A 218 30.71 -7.76 -27.50
CA ILE A 218 29.88 -8.72 -28.24
C ILE A 218 30.61 -8.99 -29.56
N SER A 219 31.28 -10.13 -29.56
CA SER A 219 31.85 -10.76 -30.75
C SER A 219 30.74 -11.09 -31.74
N LYS A 220 30.90 -10.61 -32.98
CA LYS A 220 30.06 -10.93 -34.13
C LYS A 220 30.82 -11.90 -35.02
N ARG A 221 30.31 -13.12 -35.21
CA ARG A 221 30.47 -13.96 -36.40
C ARG A 221 29.47 -15.11 -36.29
N ARG A 222 28.48 -15.16 -37.19
CA ARG A 222 28.50 -15.89 -38.48
C ARG A 222 28.62 -17.39 -38.26
#